data_AF-A6JNS9-F1
#
_entry.id   AF-A6JNS9-F1
#
_cell.length_a   1.000
_cell.length_b   1.000
_cell.length_c   1.000
_cell.angle_alpha   90.00
_cell.angle_beta   90.00
_cell.angle_gamma   90.00
#
_symmetry.space_group_name_H-M   'P 1'
#
loop_
_entity.id
_entity.type
_entity.pdbx_description
1 polymer ?
#
loop_
_entity_poly.entity_id
_entity_poly.type
_entity_poly.pdbx_seq_one_letter_code
_entity_poly.pdbx_strand_id
1 'polypeptide(L)'
;MGGEMLSQTYMGGEMPWTILLFASGSLAIPAPSIFLVPPFPSSREDPIYLSCTAPKDILGANFTLFRGGEAVQLLQAPSDQHSVTFNVTGSGSGGSNEAAGGNFRCQYGVLGEHSEPQLSDFSQEVQVSFPVPTWILALSLSLAGAVLLSGLVVIAVLVRKAKAKNLQMQRERESCWAQINFTNTDMSFDNSLFAISTKMTQEDSMVTLDSGPRKRPTSASFSPEPPEFSTFRACQ
;
A
#
# COMPACT_ATOMS: atom_id res chain seq x y z
N MET A 1 -93.65 -53.72 9.47
CA MET A 1 -93.80 -54.71 10.55
C MET A 1 -92.96 -55.93 10.19
N GLY A 2 -91.98 -56.26 11.04
CA GLY A 2 -91.13 -57.47 11.01
C GLY A 2 -90.09 -57.49 9.88
N GLY A 3 -88.78 -57.58 10.11
CA GLY A 3 -88.05 -58.32 11.16
C GLY A 3 -87.53 -59.63 10.55
N GLU A 4 -86.34 -59.63 9.96
CA GLU A 4 -85.09 -60.25 10.47
C GLU A 4 -84.94 -61.75 10.16
N MET A 5 -83.86 -62.13 9.45
CA MET A 5 -83.00 -63.23 9.89
C MET A 5 -81.60 -63.09 9.27
N LEU A 6 -80.62 -63.08 10.15
CA LEU A 6 -79.18 -62.98 9.92
C LEU A 6 -78.59 -64.09 9.03
N SER A 7 -77.47 -63.77 8.39
CA SER A 7 -76.32 -64.67 8.43
C SER A 7 -75.04 -63.86 8.67
N GLN A 8 -74.46 -64.04 9.86
CA GLN A 8 -73.10 -63.62 10.20
C GLN A 8 -72.10 -64.48 9.40
N THR A 9 -70.93 -63.95 9.06
CA THR A 9 -69.64 -64.42 9.63
C THR A 9 -68.50 -63.45 9.25
N TYR A 10 -67.93 -62.86 10.30
CA TYR A 10 -66.56 -62.39 10.53
C TYR A 10 -65.47 -62.59 9.46
N MET A 11 -64.70 -61.52 9.20
CA MET A 11 -63.28 -61.29 9.56
C MET A 11 -62.88 -59.97 8.88
N GLY A 12 -62.54 -58.89 9.59
CA GLY A 12 -61.30 -58.79 10.36
C GLY A 12 -60.21 -58.20 9.44
N GLY A 13 -60.07 -56.87 9.44
CA GLY A 13 -59.10 -56.16 8.60
C GLY A 13 -59.27 -54.66 8.70
N GLU A 14 -58.64 -54.09 9.71
CA GLU A 14 -58.42 -52.66 9.91
C GLU A 14 -57.90 -52.05 8.60
N MET A 15 -58.63 -51.09 8.02
CA MET A 15 -58.09 -50.28 6.92
C MET A 15 -57.39 -49.09 7.58
N PRO A 16 -56.05 -49.12 7.76
CA PRO A 16 -55.34 -47.92 8.14
C PRO A 16 -55.59 -46.92 7.02
N TRP A 17 -55.95 -45.71 7.40
CA TRP A 17 -56.15 -44.59 6.49
C TRP A 17 -55.00 -44.52 5.48
N THR A 18 -55.23 -45.05 4.27
CA THR A 18 -54.35 -44.76 3.15
C THR A 18 -54.63 -43.31 2.79
N ILE A 19 -53.75 -42.49 3.36
CA ILE A 19 -53.61 -41.06 3.20
C ILE A 19 -53.89 -40.70 1.75
N LEU A 20 -55.02 -40.02 1.51
CA LEU A 20 -55.22 -39.22 0.31
C LEU A 20 -54.20 -38.08 0.38
N LEU A 21 -52.99 -38.35 -0.11
CA LEU A 21 -52.02 -37.31 -0.41
C LEU A 21 -52.56 -36.53 -1.61
N PHE A 22 -53.39 -35.53 -1.33
CA PHE A 22 -53.52 -34.40 -2.23
C PHE A 22 -52.14 -33.74 -2.30
N ALA A 23 -51.32 -34.19 -3.23
CA ALA A 23 -50.20 -33.41 -3.71
C ALA A 23 -50.83 -32.14 -4.32
N SER A 24 -50.89 -31.06 -3.54
CA SER A 24 -51.04 -29.72 -4.09
C SER A 24 -49.76 -29.44 -4.88
N GLY A 25 -49.70 -29.98 -6.10
CA GLY A 25 -48.63 -29.74 -7.05
C GLY A 25 -48.68 -28.28 -7.45
N SER A 26 -47.94 -27.44 -6.73
CA SER A 26 -47.43 -26.23 -7.37
C SER A 26 -46.62 -26.71 -8.57
N LEU A 27 -47.05 -26.37 -9.78
CA LEU A 27 -46.22 -26.47 -10.98
C LEU A 27 -45.02 -25.53 -10.76
N ALA A 28 -44.01 -25.99 -10.02
CA ALA A 28 -42.77 -25.27 -9.87
C ALA A 28 -42.00 -25.45 -11.17
N ILE A 29 -42.06 -24.43 -12.03
CA ILE A 29 -41.29 -24.40 -13.26
C ILE A 29 -39.79 -24.40 -12.87
N PRO A 30 -39.01 -25.36 -13.38
CA PRO A 30 -37.60 -25.51 -13.01
C PRO A 30 -36.77 -24.26 -13.33
N ALA A 31 -35.78 -23.98 -12.47
CA ALA A 31 -34.85 -22.87 -12.69
C ALA A 31 -33.97 -23.10 -13.95
N PRO A 32 -33.67 -22.04 -14.72
CA PRO A 32 -32.73 -22.13 -15.82
C PRO A 32 -31.28 -22.18 -15.34
N SER A 33 -30.39 -22.58 -16.24
CA SER A 33 -28.94 -22.48 -16.06
C SER A 33 -28.38 -21.27 -16.81
N ILE A 34 -27.39 -20.59 -16.26
CA ILE A 34 -26.70 -19.45 -16.88
C ILE A 34 -25.19 -19.68 -16.93
N PHE A 35 -24.53 -19.33 -18.02
CA PHE A 35 -23.08 -19.48 -18.12
C PHE A 35 -22.49 -18.42 -19.03
N LEU A 36 -21.27 -18.00 -18.70
CA LEU A 36 -20.48 -17.14 -19.56
C LEU A 36 -19.99 -17.96 -20.76
N VAL A 37 -20.18 -17.45 -21.97
CA VAL A 37 -19.74 -18.14 -23.21
C VAL A 37 -18.64 -17.34 -23.91
N PRO A 38 -17.74 -18.02 -24.65
CA PRO A 38 -16.71 -17.33 -25.43
C PRO A 38 -17.30 -16.36 -26.48
N PRO A 39 -16.58 -15.27 -26.81
CA PRO A 39 -15.30 -14.84 -26.24
C PRO A 39 -15.44 -14.30 -24.82
N PHE A 40 -14.53 -14.70 -23.92
CA PHE A 40 -14.51 -14.21 -22.54
C PHE A 40 -13.96 -12.79 -22.49
N PRO A 41 -14.59 -11.88 -21.74
CA PRO A 41 -14.16 -10.48 -21.70
C PRO A 41 -12.82 -10.34 -20.98
N SER A 42 -11.92 -9.57 -21.59
CA SER A 42 -10.60 -9.22 -21.05
C SER A 42 -10.57 -7.80 -20.47
N SER A 43 -11.41 -6.90 -21.01
CA SER A 43 -11.54 -5.50 -20.63
C SER A 43 -13.00 -5.14 -20.32
N ARG A 44 -13.24 -3.97 -19.70
CA ARG A 44 -14.60 -3.50 -19.38
C ARG A 44 -15.39 -3.13 -20.64
N GLU A 45 -14.67 -2.88 -21.72
CA GLU A 45 -15.17 -2.47 -23.02
C GLU A 45 -15.53 -3.68 -23.91
N ASP A 46 -15.03 -4.86 -23.55
CA ASP A 46 -15.32 -6.09 -24.28
C ASP A 46 -16.80 -6.51 -24.07
N PRO A 47 -17.47 -7.03 -25.11
CA PRO A 47 -18.82 -7.55 -24.99
C PRO A 47 -18.84 -8.78 -24.08
N ILE A 48 -19.86 -8.87 -23.24
CA ILE A 48 -20.09 -10.00 -22.33
C ILE A 48 -21.22 -10.85 -22.92
N TYR A 49 -20.92 -12.11 -23.21
CA TYR A 49 -21.90 -13.07 -23.71
C TYR A 49 -22.33 -14.03 -22.61
N LEU A 50 -23.60 -13.97 -22.22
CA LEU A 50 -24.20 -14.83 -21.21
C LEU A 50 -25.25 -15.71 -21.86
N SER A 51 -25.02 -17.02 -21.86
CA SER A 51 -26.02 -17.97 -22.31
C SER A 51 -26.91 -18.38 -21.16
N CYS A 52 -28.22 -18.34 -21.38
CA CYS A 52 -29.22 -18.82 -20.44
C CYS A 52 -30.03 -19.92 -21.09
N THR A 53 -30.14 -21.06 -20.42
CA THR A 53 -30.68 -22.31 -20.97
C THR A 53 -31.74 -22.86 -20.01
N ALA A 54 -32.98 -22.90 -20.48
CA ALA A 54 -34.09 -23.57 -19.79
C ALA A 54 -34.01 -25.09 -20.00
N PRO A 55 -34.81 -25.90 -19.30
CA PRO A 55 -34.92 -27.32 -19.60
C PRO A 55 -35.39 -27.59 -21.04
N LYS A 56 -35.00 -28.76 -21.57
CA LYS A 56 -35.10 -29.08 -23.01
C LYS A 56 -36.55 -29.12 -23.54
N ASP A 57 -37.50 -29.34 -22.65
CA ASP A 57 -38.94 -29.35 -22.89
C ASP A 57 -39.54 -27.94 -23.05
N ILE A 58 -38.80 -26.90 -22.68
CA ILE A 58 -39.24 -25.50 -22.75
C ILE A 58 -38.64 -24.80 -23.95
N LEU A 59 -39.41 -24.71 -25.04
CA LEU A 59 -38.99 -24.06 -26.28
C LEU A 59 -39.66 -22.70 -26.46
N GLY A 60 -38.98 -21.77 -27.13
CA GLY A 60 -39.56 -20.47 -27.50
C GLY A 60 -39.94 -19.56 -26.34
N ALA A 61 -39.40 -19.82 -25.13
CA ALA A 61 -39.70 -19.05 -23.93
C ALA A 61 -39.09 -17.64 -23.96
N ASN A 62 -39.62 -16.76 -23.12
CA ASN A 62 -39.08 -15.42 -22.92
C ASN A 62 -38.08 -15.43 -21.77
N PHE A 63 -36.86 -14.99 -22.00
CA PHE A 63 -35.77 -14.97 -21.02
C PHE A 63 -35.45 -13.53 -20.61
N THR A 64 -35.37 -13.30 -19.31
CA THR A 64 -34.99 -12.02 -18.71
C THR A 64 -33.66 -12.16 -17.98
N LEU A 65 -32.71 -11.30 -18.34
CA LEU A 65 -31.44 -11.15 -17.64
C LEU A 65 -31.57 -10.07 -16.56
N PHE A 66 -31.09 -10.38 -15.37
CA PHE A 66 -31.07 -9.49 -14.21
C PHE A 66 -29.65 -9.19 -13.78
N ARG A 67 -29.41 -7.94 -13.38
CA ARG A 67 -28.16 -7.46 -12.78
C ARG A 67 -28.49 -6.69 -11.51
N GLY A 68 -27.94 -7.11 -10.37
CA GLY A 68 -28.22 -6.45 -9.09
C GLY A 68 -29.70 -6.41 -8.67
N GLY A 69 -30.54 -7.30 -9.21
CA GLY A 69 -31.99 -7.33 -8.99
C GLY A 69 -32.83 -6.58 -10.01
N GLU A 70 -32.21 -5.81 -10.91
CA GLU A 70 -32.90 -5.08 -11.98
C GLU A 70 -32.87 -5.87 -13.28
N ALA A 71 -33.98 -5.88 -14.02
CA ALA A 71 -34.05 -6.48 -15.34
C ALA A 71 -33.32 -5.59 -16.36
N VAL A 72 -32.27 -6.13 -17.00
CA VAL A 72 -31.41 -5.38 -17.93
C VAL A 72 -31.65 -5.71 -19.39
N GLN A 73 -32.09 -6.93 -19.71
CA GLN A 73 -32.36 -7.35 -21.08
C GLN A 73 -33.39 -8.47 -21.12
N LEU A 74 -34.36 -8.39 -22.04
CA LEU A 74 -35.36 -9.44 -22.30
C LEU A 74 -35.14 -9.95 -23.73
N LEU A 75 -35.03 -11.26 -23.90
CA LEU A 75 -34.89 -11.92 -25.21
C LEU A 75 -35.86 -13.09 -25.31
N GLN A 76 -36.46 -13.26 -26.47
CA GLN A 76 -37.28 -14.42 -26.78
C GLN A 76 -36.44 -15.48 -27.49
N ALA A 77 -36.48 -16.72 -27.03
CA ALA A 77 -35.84 -17.83 -27.72
C ALA A 77 -36.60 -18.13 -29.04
N PRO A 78 -35.89 -18.56 -30.10
CA PRO A 78 -36.51 -19.17 -31.27
C PRO A 78 -37.44 -20.32 -30.87
N SER A 79 -38.51 -20.55 -31.65
CA SER A 79 -39.55 -21.55 -31.32
C SER A 79 -39.03 -22.98 -31.21
N ASP A 80 -37.87 -23.28 -31.78
CA ASP A 80 -37.18 -24.58 -31.77
C ASP A 80 -36.02 -24.65 -30.76
N GLN A 81 -35.77 -23.59 -29.99
CA GLN A 81 -34.67 -23.48 -29.06
C GLN A 81 -35.15 -23.25 -27.61
N HIS A 82 -34.36 -23.74 -26.65
CA HIS A 82 -34.58 -23.60 -25.21
C HIS A 82 -33.53 -22.69 -24.54
N SER A 83 -32.80 -21.91 -25.33
CA SER A 83 -31.71 -21.08 -24.85
C SER A 83 -31.60 -19.78 -25.61
N VAL A 84 -31.11 -18.75 -24.92
CA VAL A 84 -30.74 -17.46 -25.53
C VAL A 84 -29.31 -17.11 -25.14
N THR A 85 -28.68 -16.24 -25.93
CA THR A 85 -27.41 -15.61 -25.56
C THR A 85 -27.61 -14.11 -25.48
N PHE A 86 -27.47 -13.56 -24.29
CA PHE A 86 -27.51 -12.13 -24.03
C PHE A 86 -26.17 -11.49 -24.43
N ASN A 87 -26.25 -10.29 -24.99
CA ASN A 87 -25.09 -9.45 -25.26
C ASN A 87 -25.16 -8.22 -24.37
N VAL A 88 -24.29 -8.21 -23.36
CA VAL A 88 -24.19 -7.11 -22.39
C VAL A 88 -22.93 -6.32 -22.73
N THR A 89 -23.11 -5.13 -23.28
CA THR A 89 -22.02 -4.16 -23.44
C THR A 89 -21.96 -3.27 -22.21
N GLY A 90 -20.76 -2.95 -21.73
CA GLY A 90 -20.48 -2.18 -20.51
C GLY A 90 -21.01 -0.74 -20.43
N SER A 91 -21.95 -0.36 -21.30
CA SER A 91 -22.59 0.95 -21.35
C SER A 91 -24.09 0.78 -21.12
N GLY A 92 -24.48 0.52 -19.87
CA GLY A 92 -25.85 0.72 -19.43
C GLY A 92 -26.11 2.23 -19.35
N SER A 93 -27.04 2.69 -20.17
CA SER A 93 -27.59 4.05 -20.14
C SER A 93 -28.18 4.36 -18.76
N GLY A 94 -27.38 4.95 -17.88
CA GLY A 94 -27.85 5.45 -16.60
C GLY A 94 -26.68 5.76 -15.68
N GLY A 95 -26.15 6.99 -15.78
CA GLY A 95 -25.50 7.84 -14.77
C GLY A 95 -24.75 7.32 -13.53
N SER A 96 -24.60 6.03 -13.30
CA SER A 96 -23.89 5.43 -12.18
C SER A 96 -22.66 4.70 -12.72
N ASN A 97 -21.58 4.78 -11.96
CA ASN A 97 -20.27 4.24 -12.29
C ASN A 97 -20.26 2.70 -12.10
N GLU A 98 -21.30 2.01 -12.60
CA GLU A 98 -21.51 0.58 -12.45
C GLU A 98 -20.62 -0.17 -13.43
N ALA A 99 -19.40 -0.46 -12.97
CA ALA A 99 -18.39 -1.25 -13.69
C ALA A 99 -19.04 -2.39 -14.49
N ALA A 100 -18.82 -2.46 -15.80
CA ALA A 100 -19.45 -3.38 -16.77
C ALA A 100 -19.68 -4.84 -16.32
N GLY A 101 -18.90 -5.31 -15.35
CA GLY A 101 -19.07 -6.60 -14.69
C GLY A 101 -20.12 -6.58 -13.59
N GLY A 102 -20.14 -7.64 -12.78
CA GLY A 102 -21.09 -7.79 -11.69
C GLY A 102 -21.78 -9.14 -11.72
N ASN A 103 -22.86 -9.22 -10.95
CA ASN A 103 -23.54 -10.47 -10.67
C ASN A 103 -24.81 -10.54 -11.52
N PHE A 104 -24.90 -11.59 -12.34
CA PHE A 104 -25.99 -11.81 -13.27
C PHE A 104 -26.79 -13.04 -12.87
N ARG A 105 -28.12 -12.92 -13.01
CA ARG A 105 -29.08 -14.01 -12.89
C ARG A 105 -30.02 -13.99 -14.07
N CYS A 106 -30.57 -15.13 -14.41
CA CYS A 106 -31.53 -15.28 -15.50
C CYS A 106 -32.83 -15.91 -14.98
N GLN A 107 -33.93 -15.56 -15.61
CA GLN A 107 -35.24 -16.16 -15.40
C GLN A 107 -35.92 -16.32 -16.75
N TYR A 108 -36.79 -17.31 -16.90
CA TYR A 108 -37.64 -17.41 -18.09
C TYR A 108 -39.12 -17.42 -17.73
N GLY A 109 -39.94 -17.00 -18.68
CA GLY A 109 -41.39 -17.03 -18.61
C GLY A 109 -41.97 -17.85 -19.76
N VAL A 110 -42.96 -18.67 -19.44
CA VAL A 110 -43.77 -19.41 -20.41
C VAL A 110 -45.24 -19.02 -20.25
N LEU A 111 -46.01 -19.16 -21.33
CA LEU A 111 -47.45 -19.01 -21.24
C LEU A 111 -48.03 -20.28 -20.61
N GLY A 112 -48.64 -20.16 -19.43
CA GLY A 112 -49.29 -21.27 -18.75
C GLY A 112 -50.61 -21.66 -19.41
N GLU A 113 -51.25 -22.70 -18.87
CA GLU A 113 -52.52 -23.27 -19.34
C GLU A 113 -53.66 -22.24 -19.44
N HIS A 114 -53.65 -21.21 -18.58
CA HIS A 114 -54.66 -20.14 -18.54
C HIS A 114 -54.26 -18.88 -19.32
N SER A 115 -53.27 -18.97 -20.21
CA SER A 115 -52.66 -17.79 -20.89
C SER A 115 -52.03 -16.77 -19.93
N GLU A 116 -51.81 -17.15 -18.68
CA GLU A 116 -51.12 -16.34 -17.69
C GLU A 116 -49.60 -16.61 -17.77
N PRO A 117 -48.75 -15.59 -17.76
CA PRO A 117 -47.30 -15.78 -17.78
C PRO A 117 -46.86 -16.43 -16.46
N GLN A 118 -46.36 -17.66 -16.54
CA GLN A 118 -45.71 -18.32 -15.43
C GLN A 118 -44.19 -18.12 -15.53
N LEU A 119 -43.60 -17.64 -14.44
CA LEU A 119 -42.16 -17.42 -14.33
C LEU A 119 -41.49 -18.62 -13.67
N SER A 120 -40.32 -18.97 -14.18
CA SER A 120 -39.41 -19.89 -13.50
C SER A 120 -38.83 -19.26 -12.24
N ASP A 121 -38.21 -20.07 -11.39
CA ASP A 121 -37.26 -19.55 -10.40
C ASP A 121 -36.04 -18.92 -11.09
N PHE A 122 -35.27 -18.14 -10.33
CA PHE A 122 -34.00 -17.57 -10.81
C PHE A 122 -32.93 -18.65 -10.98
N SER A 123 -32.07 -18.47 -11.99
CA SER A 123 -30.86 -19.25 -12.14
C SER A 123 -29.89 -19.05 -10.96
N GLN A 124 -28.86 -19.89 -10.92
CA GLN A 124 -27.65 -19.57 -10.17
C GLN A 124 -27.01 -18.26 -10.66
N GLU A 125 -26.13 -17.70 -9.83
CA GLU A 125 -25.51 -16.40 -10.05
C GLU A 125 -24.15 -16.54 -10.73
N VAL A 126 -23.95 -15.77 -11.80
CA VAL A 126 -22.67 -15.69 -12.52
C VAL A 126 -22.03 -14.34 -12.24
N GLN A 127 -20.82 -14.35 -11.67
CA GLN A 127 -20.02 -13.16 -11.44
C GLN A 127 -19.07 -12.93 -12.62
N VAL A 128 -19.16 -11.76 -13.23
CA VAL A 128 -18.24 -11.32 -14.28
C VAL A 128 -17.27 -10.29 -13.70
N SER A 129 -15.98 -10.63 -13.71
CA SER A 129 -14.89 -9.77 -13.25
C SER A 129 -13.80 -9.68 -14.31
N PHE A 130 -13.18 -8.52 -14.45
CA PHE A 130 -12.09 -8.32 -15.39
C PHE A 130 -10.74 -8.48 -14.69
N PRO A 131 -9.74 -9.08 -15.36
CA PRO A 131 -8.40 -9.16 -14.80
C PRO A 131 -7.84 -7.76 -14.56
N VAL A 132 -7.36 -7.52 -13.34
CA VAL A 132 -6.68 -6.26 -13.01
C VAL A 132 -5.33 -6.27 -13.73
N PRO A 133 -4.94 -5.16 -14.40
CA PRO A 133 -3.64 -5.10 -15.02
C PRO A 133 -2.52 -5.25 -13.98
N THR A 134 -1.73 -6.32 -14.10
CA THR A 134 -0.66 -6.68 -13.14
C THR A 134 0.44 -5.63 -13.06
N TRP A 135 0.62 -4.81 -14.11
CA TRP A 135 1.57 -3.70 -14.11
C TRP A 135 1.26 -2.66 -13.02
N ILE A 136 0.00 -2.49 -12.61
CA ILE A 136 -0.38 -1.57 -11.54
C ILE A 136 0.22 -2.02 -10.21
N LEU A 137 0.23 -3.33 -9.94
CA LEU A 137 0.88 -3.91 -8.75
C LEU A 137 2.40 -3.74 -8.83
N ALA A 138 2.99 -3.98 -10.00
CA ALA A 138 4.43 -3.80 -10.18
C ALA A 138 4.85 -2.33 -9.95
N LEU A 139 4.08 -1.37 -10.46
CA LEU A 139 4.33 0.06 -10.25
C LEU A 139 4.16 0.46 -8.79
N SER A 140 3.11 -0.01 -8.11
CA SER A 140 2.88 0.33 -6.70
C SER A 140 3.98 -0.25 -5.80
N LEU A 141 4.40 -1.49 -6.06
CA LEU A 141 5.49 -2.14 -5.33
C LEU A 141 6.83 -1.43 -5.59
N SER A 142 7.10 -1.04 -6.85
CA SER A 142 8.30 -0.28 -7.20
C SER A 142 8.34 1.09 -6.54
N LEU A 143 7.21 1.81 -6.52
CA LEU A 143 7.10 3.11 -5.88
C LEU A 143 7.29 3.02 -4.37
N ALA A 144 6.65 2.05 -3.73
CA ALA A 144 6.83 1.78 -2.30
C ALA A 144 8.30 1.44 -1.98
N GLY A 145 8.93 0.59 -2.79
CA GLY A 145 10.34 0.24 -2.67
C GLY A 145 11.26 1.46 -2.80
N ALA A 146 11.04 2.31 -3.79
CA ALA A 146 11.83 3.53 -3.99
C ALA A 146 11.70 4.51 -2.82
N VAL A 147 10.50 4.67 -2.24
CA VAL A 147 10.26 5.52 -1.06
C VAL A 147 10.96 4.97 0.18
N LEU A 148 10.93 3.65 0.39
CA LEU A 148 11.64 3.02 1.51
C LEU A 148 13.16 3.19 1.37
N LEU A 149 13.71 2.94 0.18
CA LEU A 149 15.14 3.09 -0.07
C LEU A 149 15.59 4.55 0.08
N SER A 150 14.84 5.52 -0.46
CA SER A 150 15.17 6.94 -0.30
C SER A 150 15.11 7.38 1.16
N GLY A 151 14.09 6.93 1.92
CA GLY A 151 13.99 7.16 3.36
C GLY A 151 15.19 6.62 4.14
N LEU A 152 15.63 5.39 3.85
CA LEU A 152 16.81 4.79 4.47
C LEU A 152 18.10 5.57 4.15
N VAL A 153 18.25 6.05 2.92
CA VAL A 153 19.40 6.87 2.51
C VAL A 153 19.42 8.19 3.28
N VAL A 154 18.27 8.88 3.41
CA VAL A 154 18.18 10.13 4.19
C VAL A 154 18.55 9.89 5.64
N ILE A 155 18.01 8.84 6.28
CA ILE A 155 18.35 8.49 7.66
C ILE A 155 19.85 8.20 7.80
N ALA A 156 20.43 7.41 6.90
CA ALA A 156 21.86 7.11 6.93
C ALA A 156 22.74 8.37 6.80
N VAL A 157 22.36 9.31 5.94
CA VAL A 157 23.06 10.61 5.79
C VAL A 157 22.94 11.44 7.06
N LEU A 158 21.76 11.50 7.69
CA LEU A 158 21.57 12.22 8.95
C LEU A 158 22.41 11.62 10.08
N VAL A 159 22.47 10.28 10.20
CA VAL A 159 23.30 9.58 11.19
C VAL A 159 24.79 9.86 10.94
N ARG A 160 25.25 9.78 9.68
CA ARG A 160 26.64 10.11 9.32
C ARG A 160 26.98 11.56 9.66
N LYS A 161 26.10 12.52 9.33
CA LYS A 161 26.28 13.93 9.68
C LYS A 161 26.30 14.16 11.19
N ALA A 162 25.42 13.50 11.94
CA ALA A 162 25.39 13.60 13.40
C ALA A 162 26.67 13.02 14.03
N LYS A 163 27.14 11.86 13.57
CA LYS A 163 28.42 11.28 14.01
C LYS A 163 29.60 12.19 13.69
N ALA A 164 29.65 12.77 12.48
CA ALA A 164 30.72 13.70 12.11
C ALA A 164 30.73 14.96 12.99
N LYS A 165 29.55 15.55 13.26
CA LYS A 165 29.41 16.67 14.19
C LYS A 165 29.83 16.30 15.62
N ASN A 166 29.44 15.12 16.09
CA ASN A 166 29.82 14.65 17.42
C ASN A 166 31.34 14.44 17.52
N LEU A 167 31.97 13.82 16.53
CA LEU A 167 33.43 13.67 16.44
C LEU A 167 34.16 15.01 16.28
N GLN A 168 33.54 16.03 15.67
CA GLN A 168 34.08 17.39 15.65
C GLN A 168 34.01 18.03 17.04
N MET A 169 32.86 17.97 17.71
CA MET A 169 32.70 18.48 19.07
C MET A 169 33.60 17.76 20.08
N GLN A 170 33.83 16.46 19.92
CA GLN A 170 34.77 15.70 20.74
C GLN A 170 36.21 16.22 20.53
N ARG A 171 36.64 16.41 19.29
CA ARG A 171 37.94 17.00 18.99
C ARG A 171 38.09 18.41 19.55
N GLU A 172 37.05 19.24 19.47
CA GLU A 172 37.05 20.60 20.06
C GLU A 172 37.16 20.55 21.59
N ARG A 173 36.47 19.61 22.26
CA ARG A 173 36.58 19.41 23.72
C ARG A 173 37.96 18.90 24.14
N GLU A 174 38.52 17.95 23.39
CA GLU A 174 39.90 17.47 23.59
C GLU A 174 40.93 18.56 23.26
N SER A 175 40.57 19.54 22.42
CA SER A 175 41.36 20.74 22.14
C SER A 175 41.22 21.84 23.21
N CYS A 176 40.40 21.63 24.25
CA CYS A 176 40.24 22.54 25.39
C CYS A 176 41.41 22.45 26.39
N TRP A 177 42.64 22.45 25.86
CA TRP A 177 43.75 23.18 26.46
C TRP A 177 43.83 24.62 25.91
N ALA A 178 42.95 25.03 24.99
CA ALA A 178 42.96 26.36 24.38
C ALA A 178 42.01 27.40 25.01
N GLN A 179 41.22 27.05 26.03
CA GLN A 179 40.40 28.04 26.75
C GLN A 179 40.60 27.91 28.27
N ILE A 180 41.78 28.34 28.71
CA ILE A 180 42.02 28.65 30.12
C ILE A 180 41.30 29.99 30.37
N ASN A 181 40.19 29.97 31.11
CA ASN A 181 39.65 31.20 31.69
C ASN A 181 40.74 31.74 32.62
N PHE A 182 41.47 32.76 32.18
CA PHE A 182 42.34 33.54 33.05
C PHE A 182 41.44 34.33 34.02
N THR A 183 41.00 33.69 35.09
CA THR A 183 40.75 34.41 36.33
C THR A 183 42.09 34.94 36.81
N ASN A 184 42.33 36.22 36.49
CA ASN A 184 43.28 37.16 37.10
C ASN A 184 43.97 36.61 38.36
N THR A 185 44.97 35.75 38.16
CA THR A 185 45.85 35.27 39.22
C THR A 185 47.24 35.62 38.74
N ASP A 186 47.63 36.82 39.16
CA ASP A 186 48.98 37.29 39.42
C ASP A 186 50.09 36.34 38.93
N MET A 187 50.55 36.58 37.70
CA MET A 187 51.78 36.02 37.16
C MET A 187 52.88 37.09 37.30
N SER A 188 53.15 37.54 38.53
CA SER A 188 54.35 38.34 38.79
C SER A 188 55.55 37.38 38.90
N PHE A 189 56.49 37.52 37.97
CA PHE A 189 57.76 36.81 38.01
C PHE A 189 58.67 37.46 39.04
N ASP A 190 59.01 36.73 40.11
CA ASP A 190 60.00 37.16 41.09
C ASP A 190 61.42 37.07 40.49
N ASN A 191 62.06 38.22 40.25
CA ASN A 191 63.43 38.32 39.78
C ASN A 191 64.36 38.73 40.93
N SER A 192 64.65 37.79 41.84
CA SER A 192 65.58 37.99 42.95
C SER A 192 66.74 36.99 42.88
N LEU A 193 67.52 37.04 41.79
CA LEU A 193 68.71 36.20 41.64
C LEU A 193 69.98 36.97 41.25
N PHE A 194 70.19 38.18 41.80
CA PHE A 194 71.53 38.81 41.84
C PHE A 194 71.70 39.68 43.09
N ALA A 195 71.92 39.04 44.25
CA ALA A 195 72.48 39.73 45.41
C ALA A 195 74.01 39.82 45.25
N ILE A 196 74.55 40.96 44.80
CA ILE A 196 75.96 41.30 44.99
C ILE A 196 76.03 42.20 46.23
N SER A 197 76.53 41.63 47.32
CA SER A 197 76.89 42.34 48.54
C SER A 197 78.28 42.94 48.38
N THR A 198 78.38 44.27 48.27
CA THR A 198 79.62 45.00 48.56
C THR A 198 79.30 46.29 49.30
N LYS A 199 79.47 46.26 50.62
CA LYS A 199 79.60 47.43 51.49
C LYS A 199 81.07 47.55 51.88
N MET A 200 81.75 48.62 51.47
CA MET A 200 82.76 49.31 52.27
C MET A 200 82.97 50.73 51.69
N THR A 201 82.99 51.67 52.63
CA THR A 201 83.24 53.11 52.58
C THR A 201 84.60 53.51 51.98
N GLN A 202 84.67 54.71 51.39
CA GLN A 202 85.60 55.81 51.74
C GLN A 202 86.01 56.68 50.52
N GLU A 203 85.62 57.95 50.60
CA GLU A 203 86.23 59.22 50.18
C GLU A 203 87.39 59.23 49.15
N ASP A 204 87.21 60.01 48.08
CA ASP A 204 88.08 61.12 47.60
C ASP A 204 88.27 61.20 46.05
N SER A 205 88.20 62.44 45.57
CA SER A 205 88.86 63.04 44.41
C SER A 205 88.61 62.60 42.94
N MET A 206 87.96 63.53 42.22
CA MET A 206 88.48 64.28 41.05
C MET A 206 88.79 63.55 39.72
N VAL A 207 87.94 63.87 38.72
CA VAL A 207 88.22 64.19 37.29
C VAL A 207 89.16 63.27 36.49
N THR A 208 88.66 62.70 35.37
CA THR A 208 89.20 62.85 33.99
C THR A 208 88.55 61.84 33.02
N LEU A 209 88.27 62.32 31.79
CA LEU A 209 88.07 61.70 30.45
C LEU A 209 88.15 60.15 30.32
N ASP A 210 87.46 59.47 29.41
CA ASP A 210 87.47 59.69 27.96
C ASP A 210 86.42 58.81 27.21
N SER A 211 86.21 59.23 25.98
CA SER A 211 85.35 58.84 24.87
C SER A 211 85.54 57.44 24.22
N GLY A 212 84.47 56.98 23.55
CA GLY A 212 84.58 56.59 22.13
C GLY A 212 84.52 55.10 21.70
N PRO A 213 84.31 54.83 20.38
CA PRO A 213 83.27 53.91 19.88
C PRO A 213 83.71 52.87 18.80
N ARG A 214 82.87 51.88 18.41
CA ARG A 214 82.92 51.11 17.13
C ARG A 214 81.84 50.02 17.05
N LYS A 215 81.33 49.51 15.92
CA LYS A 215 80.89 49.96 14.57
C LYS A 215 80.34 48.69 13.86
N ARG A 216 79.21 48.82 13.12
CA ARG A 216 78.76 48.05 11.90
C ARG A 216 78.39 46.55 12.03
N PRO A 217 77.50 45.98 11.18
CA PRO A 217 77.50 45.91 9.68
C PRO A 217 76.17 46.41 9.04
N THR A 218 75.99 46.82 7.77
CA THR A 218 76.31 46.35 6.39
C THR A 218 75.36 45.27 5.80
N SER A 219 74.39 45.74 4.98
CA SER A 219 73.74 45.15 3.75
C SER A 219 73.12 43.73 3.81
N ALA A 220 72.10 43.31 3.06
CA ALA A 220 71.45 43.75 1.82
C ALA A 220 70.02 43.15 1.73
N SER A 221 69.21 43.74 0.84
CA SER A 221 67.87 43.33 0.37
C SER A 221 67.86 41.96 -0.33
N PHE A 222 66.76 41.17 -0.25
CA PHE A 222 66.09 40.52 -1.40
C PHE A 222 64.78 39.78 -1.00
N SER A 223 63.71 40.04 -1.79
CA SER A 223 62.49 39.26 -2.16
C SER A 223 61.86 38.21 -1.21
N PRO A 224 60.54 38.27 -0.92
CA PRO A 224 59.85 37.23 -0.14
C PRO A 224 59.24 36.14 -1.03
N GLU A 225 59.70 34.90 -0.84
CA GLU A 225 59.06 33.67 -1.28
C GLU A 225 58.59 32.94 0.01
N PRO A 226 57.34 32.43 0.10
CA PRO A 226 56.82 31.91 1.35
C PRO A 226 57.41 30.53 1.69
N PRO A 227 57.87 30.28 2.93
CA PRO A 227 58.33 28.95 3.29
C PRO A 227 57.14 28.03 3.59
N GLU A 228 57.09 26.90 2.91
CA GLU A 228 56.33 25.72 3.31
C GLU A 228 56.84 25.24 4.67
N PHE A 229 56.00 25.25 5.71
CA PHE A 229 56.38 24.66 6.99
C PHE A 229 55.78 23.26 7.16
N SER A 230 56.72 22.32 7.13
CA SER A 230 56.56 20.89 7.29
C SER A 230 55.99 20.48 8.66
N THR A 231 55.14 19.48 8.54
CA THR A 231 54.49 18.59 9.48
C THR A 231 55.36 18.06 10.64
N PHE A 232 54.69 17.92 11.79
CA PHE A 232 54.99 17.12 12.99
C PHE A 232 56.11 17.60 13.93
N ARG A 233 55.72 17.84 15.20
CA ARG A 233 56.59 17.56 16.35
C ARG A 233 55.91 16.60 17.31
N ALA A 234 56.73 15.67 17.78
CA ALA A 234 56.43 14.55 18.64
C ALA A 234 56.03 14.97 20.06
N CYS A 235 55.10 14.22 20.65
CA CYS A 235 54.85 14.19 22.08
C CYS A 235 55.93 13.32 22.75
N GLN A 236 56.42 13.75 23.91
CA GLN A 236 57.06 12.89 24.89
C GLN A 236 56.07 12.64 26.03
#